data_AF-A0A521G8C3-F1
#
_entry.id   AF-A0A521G8C3-F1
#
_cell.length_a   1.000
_cell.length_b   1.000
_cell.length_c   1.000
_cell.angle_alpha   90.00
_cell.angle_beta   90.00
_cell.angle_gamma   90.00
#
_symmetry.space_group_name_H-M   'P 1'
#
loop_
_entity.id
_entity.type
_entity.pdbx_description
1 polymer ?
#
loop_
_entity_poly.entity_id
_entity_poly.type
_entity_poly.pdbx_seq_one_letter_code
_entity_poly.pdbx_strand_id
1 'polypeptide(L)'
;MAGQLINASSSNFEYKVNRLNISDESFNSTVIKWTTHSTQFGGLFRIPLSSLSGGWYSIEISANFSGGQQTASIKFGVGEVFLIAGQSNAQGVNSVSLYSTVAYDGGSY
;
A
#
# COMPACT_ATOMS: atom_id res chain seq x y z
N MET A 1 0.76 10.54 -9.46
CA MET A 1 0.95 10.74 -8.00
C MET A 1 1.71 12.03 -7.75
N ALA A 2 1.42 12.73 -6.66
CA ALA A 2 2.19 13.90 -6.23
C ALA A 2 2.56 13.79 -4.75
N GLY A 3 3.63 14.46 -4.33
CA GLY A 3 4.09 14.46 -2.95
C GLY A 3 5.19 15.49 -2.72
N GLN A 4 5.77 15.46 -1.52
CA GLN A 4 6.86 16.33 -1.12
C GLN A 4 7.92 15.54 -0.36
N LEU A 5 9.19 15.71 -0.72
CA LEU A 5 10.30 15.31 0.12
C LEU A 5 10.61 16.41 1.12
N ILE A 6 10.57 16.09 2.41
CA ILE A 6 10.85 17.02 3.50
C ILE A 6 12.19 16.63 4.10
N ASN A 7 13.15 17.57 4.19
CA ASN A 7 14.50 17.35 4.72
C ASN A 7 15.40 16.37 3.92
N ALA A 8 15.08 16.10 2.66
CA ALA A 8 15.94 15.30 1.80
C ALA A 8 17.28 16.02 1.54
N SER A 9 18.38 15.26 1.52
CA SER A 9 19.72 15.78 1.23
C SER A 9 19.99 15.89 -0.27
N SER A 10 19.14 15.30 -1.11
CA SER A 10 19.18 15.40 -2.56
C SER A 10 17.87 15.93 -3.14
N SER A 11 17.96 16.66 -4.25
CA SER A 11 16.80 17.02 -5.09
C SER A 11 16.36 15.89 -6.00
N ASN A 12 16.87 14.67 -5.79
CA ASN A 12 16.51 13.47 -6.54
C ASN A 12 16.09 12.38 -5.56
N PHE A 13 15.20 11.51 -6.04
CA PHE A 13 14.76 10.30 -5.36
C PHE A 13 14.54 9.21 -6.41
N GLU A 14 14.41 7.97 -5.96
CA GLU A 14 14.05 6.85 -6.81
C GLU A 14 12.68 6.33 -6.43
N TYR A 15 11.94 5.83 -7.41
CA TYR A 15 10.67 5.17 -7.14
C TYR A 15 10.53 3.89 -7.96
N LYS A 16 9.79 2.92 -7.41
CA LYS A 16 9.33 1.73 -8.13
C LYS A 16 7.85 1.52 -7.88
N VAL A 17 7.17 0.86 -8.79
CA VAL A 17 5.75 0.52 -8.67
C VAL A 17 5.58 -0.98 -8.85
N ASN A 18 4.95 -1.61 -7.86
CA ASN A 18 4.61 -3.03 -7.86
C ASN A 18 3.09 -3.19 -7.96
N ARG A 19 2.63 -4.19 -8.72
CA ARG A 19 1.24 -4.64 -8.70
C ARG A 19 1.01 -5.53 -7.48
N LEU A 20 -0.07 -5.26 -6.76
CA LEU A 20 -0.50 -6.02 -5.59
C LEU A 20 -1.55 -7.05 -5.99
N ASN A 21 -1.49 -8.22 -5.37
CA ASN A 21 -2.61 -9.14 -5.32
C ASN A 21 -3.50 -8.78 -4.12
N ILE A 22 -4.81 -8.59 -4.35
CA ILE A 22 -5.72 -8.12 -3.30
C ILE A 22 -5.99 -9.19 -2.24
N SER A 23 -5.85 -10.47 -2.57
CA SER A 23 -6.21 -11.58 -1.68
C SER A 23 -5.19 -11.80 -0.55
N ASP A 24 -3.92 -11.48 -0.79
CA ASP A 24 -2.81 -11.76 0.12
C ASP A 24 -1.82 -10.59 0.27
N GLU A 25 -2.11 -9.46 -0.37
CA GLU A 25 -1.25 -8.26 -0.45
C GLU A 25 0.16 -8.52 -0.99
N SER A 26 0.39 -9.67 -1.63
CA SER A 26 1.67 -10.01 -2.22
C SER A 26 1.95 -9.18 -3.48
N PHE A 27 3.24 -8.96 -3.78
CA PHE A 27 3.64 -8.32 -5.03
C PHE A 27 3.64 -9.35 -6.16
N ASN A 28 2.73 -9.17 -7.11
CA ASN A 28 2.63 -10.05 -8.28
C ASN A 28 3.72 -9.72 -9.32
N SER A 29 4.01 -8.45 -9.54
CA SER A 29 5.02 -7.99 -10.51
C SER A 29 5.49 -6.55 -10.25
N THR A 30 6.73 -6.26 -10.61
CA THR A 30 7.24 -4.88 -10.70
C THR A 30 6.89 -4.29 -12.07
N VAL A 31 5.99 -3.32 -12.08
CA VAL A 31 5.49 -2.66 -13.30
C VAL A 31 6.39 -1.50 -13.70
N ILE A 32 6.95 -0.79 -12.72
CA ILE A 32 7.98 0.23 -12.93
C ILE A 32 9.15 -0.11 -12.03
N LYS A 33 10.33 -0.35 -12.62
CA LYS A 33 11.58 -0.59 -11.88
C LYS A 33 12.05 0.70 -11.20
N TRP A 34 12.99 0.60 -10.25
CA TRP A 34 13.61 1.77 -9.65
C TRP A 34 14.06 2.76 -10.72
N THR A 35 13.45 3.94 -10.67
CA THR A 35 13.64 5.02 -11.64
C THR A 35 13.91 6.30 -10.87
N THR A 36 14.98 7.00 -11.22
CA THR A 36 15.30 8.29 -10.62
C THR A 36 14.38 9.38 -11.14
N HIS A 37 13.92 10.25 -10.23
CA HIS A 37 13.11 11.41 -10.55
C HIS A 37 13.61 12.61 -9.72
N SER A 38 13.58 13.80 -10.31
CA SER A 38 13.93 15.04 -9.62
C SER A 38 12.72 15.63 -8.88
N THR A 39 12.99 16.36 -7.82
CA THR A 39 12.03 17.24 -7.18
C THR A 39 12.11 18.64 -7.78
N GLN A 40 11.05 19.40 -7.58
CA GLN A 40 10.95 20.82 -7.82
C GLN A 40 11.24 21.58 -6.52
N PHE A 41 11.12 22.91 -6.57
CA PHE A 41 11.31 23.79 -5.40
C PHE A 41 10.55 23.27 -4.17
N GLY A 42 11.25 23.27 -3.02
CA GLY A 42 10.69 22.79 -1.75
C GLY A 42 10.53 21.27 -1.64
N GLY A 43 11.11 20.49 -2.55
CA GLY A 43 11.03 19.02 -2.52
C GLY A 43 9.75 18.46 -3.14
N LEU A 44 8.91 19.30 -3.76
CA LEU A 44 7.67 18.89 -4.41
C LEU A 44 7.95 18.00 -5.62
N PHE A 45 7.14 16.99 -5.87
CA PHE A 45 7.26 16.17 -7.07
C PHE A 45 5.91 15.69 -7.57
N ARG A 46 5.86 15.38 -8.87
CA ARG A 46 4.71 14.75 -9.52
C ARG A 46 5.20 13.68 -10.49
N ILE A 47 4.78 12.44 -10.25
CA ILE A 47 5.07 11.29 -11.11
C ILE A 47 3.83 10.98 -11.96
N PRO A 48 3.89 11.14 -13.29
CA PRO A 48 2.83 10.65 -14.17
C PRO A 48 2.89 9.13 -14.29
N LEU A 49 1.79 8.45 -13.94
CA LEU A 49 1.66 6.98 -14.00
C LEU A 49 0.63 6.58 -15.07
N SER A 50 0.83 7.04 -16.31
CA SER A 50 -0.18 6.99 -17.38
C SER A 50 -0.40 5.62 -18.01
N SER A 51 0.48 4.64 -17.78
CA SER A 51 0.42 3.30 -18.39
C SER A 51 -0.09 2.20 -17.45
N LEU A 52 -0.59 2.57 -16.26
CA LEU A 52 -1.15 1.58 -15.33
C LEU A 52 -2.55 1.15 -15.79
N SER A 53 -2.74 -0.16 -15.93
CA SER A 53 -4.07 -0.77 -16.11
C SER A 53 -4.82 -0.80 -14.78
N GLY A 54 -6.09 -1.18 -14.81
CA GLY A 54 -6.89 -1.31 -13.59
C GLY A 54 -6.29 -2.30 -12.59
N GLY A 55 -6.47 -2.00 -11.29
CA GLY A 55 -6.06 -2.86 -10.18
C GLY A 55 -5.27 -2.15 -9.07
N TRP A 56 -4.79 -2.96 -8.13
CA TRP A 56 -4.08 -2.50 -6.93
C TRP A 56 -2.58 -2.45 -7.13
N TYR A 57 -1.96 -1.40 -6.59
CA TYR A 57 -0.54 -1.14 -6.69
C TYR A 57 0.04 -0.63 -5.38
N SER A 58 1.34 -0.80 -5.23
CA SER A 58 2.16 -0.11 -4.24
C SER A 58 3.23 0.69 -4.97
N ILE A 59 3.43 1.94 -4.58
CA ILE A 59 4.58 2.72 -4.99
C ILE A 59 5.50 2.90 -3.80
N GLU A 60 6.77 2.54 -4.01
CA GLU A 60 7.85 2.78 -3.06
C GLU A 60 8.69 3.94 -3.57
N ILE A 61 8.98 4.89 -2.69
CA ILE A 61 9.80 6.08 -2.93
C ILE A 61 10.98 6.01 -1.97
N SER A 62 12.19 6.10 -2.50
CA SER A 62 13.43 6.08 -1.73
C SER A 62 14.26 7.33 -2.01
N ALA A 63 14.71 8.00 -0.95
CA ALA A 63 15.52 9.22 -1.07
C ALA A 63 16.64 9.23 -0.03
N ASN A 64 17.68 10.01 -0.29
CA ASN A 64 18.77 10.23 0.65
C ASN A 64 18.44 11.40 1.59
N PHE A 65 18.80 11.23 2.85
CA PHE A 65 18.67 12.19 3.93
C PHE A 65 20.02 12.31 4.66
N SER A 66 20.17 13.34 5.51
CA SER A 66 21.42 13.60 6.25
C SER A 66 21.87 12.43 7.16
N GLY A 67 21.02 11.42 7.39
CA GLY A 67 21.32 10.22 8.19
C GLY A 67 21.25 8.91 7.41
N GLY A 68 21.17 8.95 6.08
CA GLY A 68 21.10 7.76 5.22
C GLY A 68 19.89 7.74 4.28
N GLN A 69 19.67 6.61 3.65
CA GLN A 69 18.54 6.40 2.74
C GLN A 69 17.27 6.07 3.53
N GLN A 70 16.15 6.69 3.18
CA GLN A 70 14.84 6.32 3.70
C GLN A 70 13.90 5.94 2.56
N THR A 71 13.05 4.95 2.81
CA THR A 71 12.05 4.47 1.85
C THR A 71 10.66 4.56 2.48
N ALA A 72 9.72 5.14 1.74
CA ALA A 72 8.30 5.20 2.07
C ALA A 72 7.50 4.43 1.02
N SER A 73 6.39 3.83 1.43
CA SER A 73 5.50 3.07 0.53
C SER A 73 4.05 3.48 0.73
N ILE A 74 3.28 3.54 -0.35
CA ILE A 74 1.83 3.76 -0.31
C ILE A 74 1.12 2.86 -1.31
N LYS A 75 -0.02 2.30 -0.88
CA LYS A 75 -0.92 1.50 -1.71
C LYS A 75 -1.97 2.38 -2.38
N PHE A 76 -2.31 2.09 -3.62
CA PHE A 76 -3.35 2.80 -4.36
C PHE A 76 -4.02 1.91 -5.42
N GLY A 77 -5.30 2.18 -5.69
CA GLY A 77 -6.07 1.53 -6.74
C GLY A 77 -6.15 2.38 -8.00
N VAL A 78 -6.15 1.75 -9.18
CA VAL A 78 -6.38 2.40 -10.49
C VAL A 78 -7.63 1.82 -11.10
N GLY A 79 -8.58 2.68 -11.51
CA GLY A 79 -9.81 2.24 -12.17
C GLY A 79 -10.77 1.42 -11.30
N GLU A 80 -10.56 1.42 -9.98
CA GLU A 80 -11.40 0.67 -9.04
C GLU A 80 -12.59 1.52 -8.57
N VAL A 81 -13.75 0.88 -8.49
CA VAL A 81 -14.99 1.46 -7.95
C VAL A 81 -15.50 0.50 -6.89
N PHE A 82 -15.53 0.93 -5.64
CA PHE A 82 -16.07 0.14 -4.53
C PHE A 82 -17.52 0.54 -4.27
N LEU A 83 -18.45 -0.40 -4.48
CA LEU A 83 -19.82 -0.27 -4.00
C LEU A 83 -19.95 -1.12 -2.73
N ILE A 84 -20.06 -0.46 -1.58
CA ILE A 84 -20.36 -1.12 -0.31
C ILE A 84 -21.86 -0.93 -0.07
N ALA A 85 -22.65 -2.00 -0.21
CA ALA A 85 -24.09 -1.95 -0.01
C ALA A 85 -24.57 -3.17 0.80
N GLY A 86 -25.42 -2.93 1.78
CA GLY A 86 -26.03 -3.95 2.66
C GLY A 86 -26.38 -3.40 4.05
N GLN A 87 -27.21 -4.13 4.80
CA GLN A 87 -27.45 -3.92 6.23
C GLN A 87 -26.72 -5.03 7.04
N SER A 88 -26.30 -4.70 8.27
CA SER A 88 -25.38 -5.41 9.21
C SER A 88 -23.98 -5.82 8.70
N ASN A 89 -23.81 -6.30 7.48
CA ASN A 89 -22.50 -6.73 6.94
C ASN A 89 -21.66 -5.59 6.32
N ALA A 90 -22.23 -4.39 6.16
CA ALA A 90 -21.52 -3.18 5.73
C ALA A 90 -20.93 -2.36 6.91
N GLN A 91 -21.22 -2.77 8.16
CA GLN A 91 -20.86 -2.00 9.37
C GLN A 91 -19.48 -2.37 9.92
N GLY A 92 -18.85 -3.45 9.43
CA GLY A 92 -17.51 -3.87 9.90
C GLY A 92 -17.48 -4.28 11.37
N VAL A 93 -18.42 -5.14 11.80
CA VAL A 93 -18.41 -5.67 13.17
C VAL A 93 -17.36 -6.78 13.28
N ASN A 94 -16.20 -6.45 13.85
CA ASN A 94 -15.17 -7.42 14.20
C ASN A 94 -15.59 -8.25 15.42
N SER A 95 -16.45 -9.25 15.22
CA SER A 95 -16.71 -10.27 16.24
C SER A 95 -15.90 -11.52 15.95
N VAL A 96 -14.59 -11.46 16.18
CA VAL A 96 -13.77 -12.68 16.36
C VAL A 96 -13.44 -12.76 17.85
N SER A 97 -14.33 -13.39 18.61
CA SER A 97 -13.98 -13.95 19.92
C SER A 97 -13.48 -15.38 19.68
N LEU A 98 -12.16 -15.56 19.61
CA LEU A 98 -11.57 -16.90 19.65
C LEU A 98 -11.69 -17.43 21.07
N TYR A 99 -12.71 -18.24 21.33
CA TYR A 99 -12.66 -19.20 22.44
C TYR A 99 -12.69 -20.61 21.88
N SER A 100 -11.58 -21.30 22.12
CA SER A 100 -11.29 -22.69 21.80
C SER A 100 -12.33 -23.63 22.40
N THR A 101 -12.87 -24.50 21.55
CA THR A 101 -13.65 -25.68 21.95
C THR A 101 -12.75 -26.61 22.76
N VAL A 102 -13.04 -26.79 24.06
CA VAL A 102 -12.82 -28.07 24.72
C VAL A 102 -14.17 -28.75 24.87
N ALA A 103 -14.38 -29.80 24.08
CA ALA A 103 -15.50 -30.70 24.24
C ALA A 103 -15.35 -31.40 25.60
N TYR A 104 -16.27 -31.16 26.52
CA TYR A 104 -16.42 -32.03 27.69
C TYR A 104 -17.51 -33.06 27.35
N ASP A 105 -17.04 -34.29 27.16
CA ASP A 105 -17.82 -35.50 26.91
C ASP A 105 -18.52 -35.94 28.21
N GLY A 106 -19.83 -36.18 28.14
CA GLY A 106 -20.67 -36.46 29.28
C GLY A 106 -20.40 -37.84 29.88
N GLY A 107 -19.89 -37.88 31.11
CA GLY A 107 -19.96 -39.06 31.97
C GLY A 107 -21.22 -39.04 32.84
N SER A 108 -22.12 -39.99 32.62
CA SER A 108 -23.34 -40.20 33.40
C SER A 108 -23.05 -40.67 34.84
N TYR A 109 -23.93 -40.26 35.76
CA TYR A 109 -24.14 -40.88 37.08
C TYR A 109 -24.80 -42.27 36.97
#